data_AF-A0A6M5YJP7-F1
#
_entry.id   AF-A0A6M5YJP7-F1
#
_cell.length_a   1.000
_cell.length_b   1.000
_cell.length_c   1.000
_cell.angle_alpha   90.00
_cell.angle_beta   90.00
_cell.angle_gamma   90.00
#
_symmetry.space_group_name_H-M   'P 1'
#
loop_
_entity.id
_entity.type
_entity.pdbx_description
1 polymer ?
#
loop_
_entity_poly.entity_id
_entity_poly.type
_entity_poly.pdbx_seq_one_letter_code
_entity_poly.pdbx_strand_id
1 'polypeptide(L)'
;MFHRVARALALLSALTGCVASPPKGPLVEYREGQAPITRRVKCEANYVLLTKDAAAARGQIAEHHIMKGERVGFRREPDGTVTAIAPGYKLALPPGAYAWEVVRASVPPWRERFWCEVRDRGIEAERVTGAVLLFTAVVVAVVGGVVLYFWLKDKTSSDS
;
A
#
# COMPACT_ATOMS: atom_id res chain seq x y z
N MET A 1 33.24 8.12 18.27
CA MET A 1 32.46 6.87 18.30
C MET A 1 30.94 7.11 18.27
N PHE A 2 30.41 8.06 19.06
CA PHE A 2 28.98 8.41 19.12
C PHE A 2 28.31 8.74 17.77
N HIS A 3 29.03 9.34 16.83
CA HIS A 3 28.46 9.74 15.54
C HIS A 3 28.14 8.55 14.61
N ARG A 4 28.87 7.43 14.74
CA ARG A 4 28.58 6.19 13.99
C ARG A 4 27.35 5.48 14.56
N VAL A 5 27.20 5.50 15.89
CA VAL A 5 26.04 4.92 16.59
C VAL A 5 24.76 5.70 16.27
N ALA A 6 24.82 7.04 16.25
CA ALA A 6 23.69 7.89 15.90
C ALA A 6 23.20 7.68 14.45
N ARG A 7 24.13 7.49 13.49
CA ARG A 7 23.78 7.18 12.09
C ARG A 7 23.15 5.79 11.95
N ALA A 8 23.65 4.78 12.68
CA ALA A 8 23.08 3.44 12.69
C ALA A 8 21.66 3.43 13.28
N LEU A 9 21.42 4.17 14.37
CA LEU A 9 20.09 4.33 14.96
C LEU A 9 19.12 5.09 14.05
N ALA A 10 19.59 6.13 13.33
CA ALA A 10 18.78 6.85 12.36
C ALA A 10 18.41 6.01 11.13
N LEU A 11 19.31 5.13 10.68
CA LEU A 11 19.02 4.16 9.62
C LEU A 11 18.04 3.09 10.10
N LEU A 12 18.19 2.61 11.34
CA LEU A 12 17.25 1.67 11.96
C LEU A 12 15.87 2.27 12.13
N SER A 13 15.75 3.53 12.56
CA SER A 13 14.46 4.20 12.71
C SER A 13 13.76 4.48 11.37
N ALA A 14 14.54 4.75 10.32
CA ALA A 14 14.03 4.84 8.95
C ALA A 14 13.55 3.48 8.39
N LEU A 15 14.19 2.37 8.81
CA LEU A 15 13.80 1.02 8.43
C LEU A 15 12.58 0.52 9.21
N THR A 16 12.46 0.89 10.49
CA THR A 16 11.25 0.67 11.31
C THR A 16 10.18 1.72 11.01
N GLY A 17 9.79 1.84 9.74
CA GLY A 17 8.69 2.74 9.36
C GLY A 17 7.47 2.44 10.23
N CYS A 18 6.89 3.50 10.81
CA CYS A 18 5.82 3.44 11.80
C CYS A 18 4.77 2.39 11.43
N VAL A 19 4.64 1.34 12.26
CA VAL A 19 3.54 0.40 12.12
C VAL A 19 2.26 1.18 12.41
N ALA A 20 1.46 1.40 11.37
CA ALA A 20 0.24 2.16 11.51
C ALA A 20 -0.70 1.39 12.44
N SER A 21 -1.05 2.01 13.57
CA SER A 21 -2.12 1.50 14.41
C SER A 21 -3.40 1.37 13.58
N PRO A 22 -4.26 0.37 13.86
CA PRO A 22 -5.52 0.24 13.14
C PRO A 22 -6.31 1.55 13.33
N PRO A 23 -6.95 2.07 12.28
CA PRO A 23 -7.69 3.32 12.37
C PRO A 23 -8.76 3.21 13.47
N LYS A 24 -8.82 4.22 14.35
CA LYS A 24 -9.90 4.35 15.32
C LYS A 24 -11.09 4.99 14.60
N GLY A 25 -12.00 4.17 14.09
CA GLY A 25 -13.24 4.62 13.45
C GLY A 25 -13.46 4.01 12.07
N PRO A 26 -14.46 4.52 11.31
CA PRO A 26 -14.76 4.01 9.98
C PRO A 26 -13.61 4.26 9.02
N LEU A 27 -13.29 3.23 8.23
CA LEU A 27 -12.29 3.35 7.17
C LEU A 27 -12.81 4.27 6.06
N VAL A 28 -14.08 4.09 5.72
CA VAL A 28 -14.83 4.87 4.74
C VAL A 28 -16.22 5.11 5.28
N GLU A 29 -16.67 6.37 5.27
CA GLU A 29 -18.03 6.75 5.58
C GLU A 29 -18.64 7.43 4.36
N TYR A 30 -19.90 7.14 4.11
CA TYR A 30 -20.72 7.78 3.10
C TYR A 30 -21.97 8.35 3.77
N ARG A 31 -22.35 9.56 3.36
CA ARG A 31 -23.62 10.19 3.72
C ARG A 31 -24.32 10.64 2.45
N GLU A 32 -25.64 10.63 2.48
CA GLU A 32 -26.44 11.14 1.38
C GLU A 32 -26.05 12.58 1.01
N GLY A 33 -25.97 12.86 -0.28
CA GLY A 33 -25.50 14.14 -0.82
C GLY A 33 -23.97 14.28 -0.92
N GLN A 34 -23.18 13.43 -0.25
CA GLN A 34 -21.72 13.45 -0.41
C GLN A 34 -21.27 12.66 -1.65
N ALA A 35 -20.07 12.96 -2.14
CA ALA A 35 -19.45 12.17 -3.21
C ALA A 35 -18.96 10.83 -2.62
N PRO A 36 -19.37 9.67 -3.16
CA PRO A 36 -18.88 8.38 -2.70
C PRO A 36 -17.37 8.26 -2.87
N ILE A 37 -16.71 7.68 -1.88
CA ILE A 37 -15.26 7.48 -1.86
C ILE A 37 -14.91 6.00 -1.75
N THR A 38 -13.79 5.63 -2.36
CA THR A 38 -13.15 4.31 -2.16
C THR A 38 -11.74 4.50 -1.64
N ARG A 39 -11.32 3.63 -0.72
CA ARG A 39 -9.99 3.65 -0.13
C ARG A 39 -9.34 2.28 -0.20
N ARG A 40 -8.01 2.28 -0.23
CA ARG A 40 -7.22 1.06 -0.08
C ARG A 40 -7.13 0.68 1.40
N VAL A 41 -7.32 -0.60 1.67
CA VAL A 41 -7.18 -1.22 2.98
C VAL A 41 -5.71 -1.25 3.38
N LYS A 42 -5.42 -0.78 4.59
CA LYS A 42 -4.04 -0.72 5.12
C LYS A 42 -3.63 -2.00 5.87
N CYS A 43 -4.59 -2.78 6.33
CA CYS A 43 -4.38 -3.99 7.12
C CYS A 43 -5.37 -5.07 6.70
N GLU A 44 -4.88 -6.29 6.55
CA GLU A 44 -5.76 -7.46 6.40
C GLU A 44 -6.59 -7.64 7.67
N ALA A 45 -7.91 -7.69 7.50
CA ALA A 45 -8.89 -7.82 8.58
C ALA A 45 -10.29 -8.09 7.99
N ASN A 46 -11.24 -8.41 8.86
CA ASN A 46 -12.64 -8.32 8.51
C ASN A 46 -13.13 -6.87 8.59
N TYR A 47 -13.94 -6.50 7.61
CA TYR A 47 -14.60 -5.22 7.51
C TYR A 47 -16.11 -5.43 7.45
N VAL A 48 -16.83 -4.66 8.26
CA VAL A 48 -18.29 -4.67 8.32
C VAL A 48 -18.86 -3.45 7.63
N LEU A 49 -19.92 -3.67 6.86
CA LEU A 49 -20.76 -2.62 6.32
C LEU A 49 -21.90 -2.36 7.30
N LEU A 50 -22.00 -1.12 7.77
CA LEU A 50 -22.96 -0.70 8.78
C LEU A 50 -23.83 0.44 8.24
N THR A 51 -25.11 0.46 8.62
CA THR A 51 -25.92 1.69 8.52
C THR A 51 -25.57 2.64 9.68
N LYS A 52 -25.48 3.94 9.36
CA LYS A 52 -25.21 5.03 10.30
C LYS A 52 -26.43 5.89 10.58
N ASP A 53 -27.54 5.65 9.90
CA ASP A 53 -28.76 6.41 10.14
C ASP A 53 -29.31 6.13 11.53
N ALA A 54 -29.70 7.19 12.24
CA ALA A 54 -30.24 7.09 13.60
C ALA A 54 -31.66 6.50 13.61
N ALA A 55 -32.38 6.58 12.50
CA ALA A 55 -33.75 6.09 12.34
C ALA A 55 -33.81 4.58 12.02
N ALA A 56 -32.78 4.04 11.37
CA ALA A 56 -32.61 2.60 11.21
C ALA A 56 -31.84 2.09 12.43
N ALA A 57 -32.27 0.99 13.05
CA ALA A 57 -31.44 0.34 14.05
C ALA A 57 -30.03 0.12 13.45
N ARG A 58 -28.97 0.59 14.14
CA ARG A 58 -27.57 0.43 13.68
C ARG A 58 -27.32 -1.06 13.46
N GLY A 59 -27.44 -1.48 12.20
CA GLY A 59 -27.42 -2.88 11.80
C GLY A 59 -26.20 -3.15 10.94
N GLN A 60 -25.56 -4.29 11.22
CA GLN A 60 -24.60 -4.89 10.32
C GLN A 60 -25.34 -5.41 9.09
N ILE A 61 -24.94 -4.91 7.92
CA ILE A 61 -25.51 -5.30 6.63
C ILE A 61 -24.71 -6.47 6.06
N ALA A 62 -23.38 -6.39 6.14
CA ALA A 62 -22.47 -7.42 5.63
C ALA A 62 -21.13 -7.40 6.37
N GLU A 63 -20.40 -8.50 6.31
CA GLU A 63 -19.01 -8.63 6.76
C GLU A 63 -18.18 -9.33 5.69
N HIS A 64 -16.99 -8.79 5.43
CA HIS A 64 -16.08 -9.35 4.43
C HIS A 64 -14.68 -9.38 4.99
N HIS A 65 -13.98 -10.49 4.75
CA HIS A 65 -12.54 -10.57 4.95
C HIS A 65 -11.84 -9.87 3.78
N ILE A 66 -10.95 -8.92 4.06
CA ILE A 66 -10.37 -8.05 3.04
C ILE A 66 -8.86 -7.97 3.24
N MET A 67 -8.14 -8.23 2.17
CA MET A 67 -6.68 -8.28 2.17
C MET A 67 -6.09 -6.87 2.14
N LYS A 68 -4.87 -6.76 2.65
CA LYS A 68 -4.08 -5.52 2.59
C LYS A 68 -3.91 -5.08 1.12
N GLY A 69 -4.14 -3.79 0.85
CA GLY A 69 -4.03 -3.17 -0.47
C GLY A 69 -5.30 -3.22 -1.31
N GLU A 70 -6.28 -4.05 -0.97
CA GLU A 70 -7.57 -4.12 -1.66
C GLU A 70 -8.42 -2.87 -1.43
N ARG A 71 -9.43 -2.66 -2.28
CA ARG A 71 -10.25 -1.44 -2.26
C ARG A 71 -11.63 -1.70 -1.67
N VAL A 72 -12.04 -0.81 -0.79
CA VAL A 72 -13.38 -0.78 -0.21
C VAL A 72 -13.97 0.62 -0.25
N GLY A 73 -15.29 0.72 -0.26
CA GLY A 73 -15.98 1.98 -0.11
C GLY A 73 -17.31 1.99 -0.86
N PHE A 74 -17.57 3.12 -1.50
CA PHE A 74 -18.86 3.40 -2.13
C PHE A 74 -18.64 3.99 -3.52
N ARG A 75 -19.56 3.73 -4.44
CA ARG A 75 -19.57 4.29 -5.79
C ARG A 75 -20.98 4.77 -6.13
N ARG A 76 -21.07 5.92 -6.79
CA ARG A 76 -22.32 6.38 -7.41
C ARG A 76 -22.47 5.73 -8.77
N GLU A 77 -23.60 5.11 -9.01
CA GLU A 77 -23.97 4.56 -10.31
C GLU A 77 -24.66 5.63 -11.19
N PRO A 78 -24.78 5.41 -12.51
CA PRO A 78 -25.37 6.39 -13.43
C PRO A 78 -26.83 6.76 -13.13
N ASP A 79 -27.57 5.86 -12.48
CA ASP A 79 -28.95 6.06 -12.03
C ASP A 79 -29.05 6.90 -10.74
N GLY A 80 -27.92 7.33 -10.19
CA GLY A 80 -27.84 8.11 -8.96
C GLY A 80 -27.81 7.26 -7.68
N THR A 81 -28.00 5.95 -7.79
CA THR A 81 -27.91 5.04 -6.64
C THR A 81 -26.48 4.89 -6.15
N VAL A 82 -26.33 4.46 -4.89
CA VAL A 82 -25.02 4.22 -4.30
C VAL A 82 -24.82 2.75 -4.05
N THR A 83 -23.70 2.23 -4.54
CA THR A 83 -23.31 0.84 -4.37
C THR A 83 -22.15 0.75 -3.38
N ALA A 84 -22.28 -0.07 -2.35
CA ALA A 84 -21.15 -0.50 -1.53
C ALA A 84 -20.29 -1.48 -2.31
N ILE A 85 -18.97 -1.29 -2.25
CA ILE A 85 -17.99 -2.09 -2.99
C ILE A 85 -16.96 -2.66 -2.02
N ALA A 86 -16.72 -3.96 -2.16
CA ALA A 86 -15.59 -4.69 -1.60
C ALA A 86 -15.12 -5.73 -2.64
N PRO A 87 -13.96 -6.39 -2.45
CA PRO A 87 -13.48 -7.43 -3.36
C PRO A 87 -14.52 -8.54 -3.53
N GLY A 88 -14.91 -8.81 -4.78
CA GLY A 88 -15.95 -9.79 -5.10
C GLY A 88 -17.38 -9.41 -4.66
N TYR A 89 -17.59 -8.22 -4.10
CA TYR A 89 -18.87 -7.83 -3.51
C TYR A 89 -19.35 -6.46 -3.98
N LYS A 90 -20.62 -6.41 -4.37
CA LYS A 90 -21.34 -5.18 -4.73
C LYS A 90 -22.76 -5.27 -4.19
N LEU A 91 -23.19 -4.24 -3.47
CA LEU A 91 -24.56 -4.14 -2.96
C LEU A 91 -25.10 -2.73 -3.22
N ALA A 92 -26.21 -2.64 -3.96
CA ALA A 92 -26.95 -1.39 -4.07
C ALA A 92 -27.57 -1.04 -2.72
N LEU A 93 -27.35 0.18 -2.26
CA LEU A 93 -27.81 0.67 -0.97
C LEU A 93 -28.98 1.65 -1.17
N PRO A 94 -30.01 1.59 -0.32
CA PRO A 94 -31.04 2.62 -0.30
C PRO A 94 -30.43 3.97 0.14
N PRO A 95 -31.13 5.09 -0.09
CA PRO A 95 -30.72 6.40 0.43
C PRO A 95 -30.46 6.35 1.95
N GLY A 96 -29.40 7.00 2.41
CA GLY A 96 -28.99 6.97 3.81
C GLY A 96 -27.50 7.19 4.04
N ALA A 97 -27.06 6.89 5.26
CA ALA A 97 -25.67 6.96 5.69
C ALA A 97 -25.10 5.57 6.01
N TYR A 98 -23.88 5.30 5.53
CA TYR A 98 -23.24 4.00 5.63
C TYR A 98 -21.75 4.11 5.95
N ALA A 99 -21.21 3.08 6.58
CA ALA A 99 -19.78 3.03 6.86
C ALA A 99 -19.21 1.63 6.71
N TRP A 100 -17.98 1.57 6.20
CA TRP A 100 -17.11 0.41 6.33
C TRP A 100 -16.25 0.57 7.58
N GLU A 101 -16.41 -0.33 8.55
CA GLU A 101 -15.63 -0.35 9.79
C GLU A 101 -14.80 -1.62 9.88
N VAL A 102 -13.63 -1.53 10.52
CA VAL A 102 -12.80 -2.70 10.80
C VAL A 102 -13.32 -3.43 12.03
N VAL A 103 -13.49 -4.75 11.93
CA VAL A 103 -13.79 -5.59 13.09
C VAL A 103 -12.51 -5.76 13.89
N ARG A 104 -12.38 -5.04 15.00
CA ARG A 104 -11.13 -4.96 15.77
C ARG A 104 -10.59 -6.32 16.20
N ALA A 105 -11.47 -7.26 16.55
CA ALA A 105 -11.10 -8.60 16.98
C ALA A 105 -10.45 -9.44 15.85
N SER A 106 -10.75 -9.12 14.59
CA SER A 106 -10.18 -9.81 13.41
C SER A 106 -8.81 -9.25 12.99
N VAL A 107 -8.39 -8.12 13.55
CA VAL A 107 -7.10 -7.52 13.19
C VAL A 107 -5.98 -8.34 13.84
N PRO A 108 -4.98 -8.82 13.08
CA PRO A 108 -3.88 -9.58 13.64
C PRO A 108 -3.15 -8.78 14.74
N PRO A 109 -2.54 -9.45 15.74
CA PRO A 109 -1.74 -8.77 16.75
C PRO A 109 -0.58 -8.00 16.13
N TRP A 110 -0.13 -6.94 16.81
CA TRP A 110 0.89 -6.02 16.27
C TRP A 110 2.18 -6.75 15.88
N ARG A 111 2.62 -7.75 16.66
CA ARG A 111 3.82 -8.52 16.33
C ARG A 111 3.72 -9.19 14.96
N GLU A 112 2.60 -9.82 14.64
CA GLU A 112 2.39 -10.46 13.33
C GLU A 112 2.32 -9.42 12.21
N ARG A 113 1.65 -8.30 12.44
CA ARG A 113 1.64 -7.18 11.48
C ARG A 113 3.03 -6.65 11.17
N PHE A 114 3.87 -6.50 12.19
CA PHE A 114 5.25 -6.04 12.02
C PHE A 114 6.05 -7.02 11.15
N TRP A 115 5.97 -8.33 11.43
CA TRP A 115 6.66 -9.33 10.63
C TRP A 115 6.16 -9.40 9.18
N CYS A 116 4.84 -9.28 8.96
CA CYS A 116 4.28 -9.20 7.61
C CYS A 116 4.74 -7.95 6.86
N GLU A 117 4.75 -6.78 7.50
CA GLU A 117 5.24 -5.54 6.88
C GLU A 117 6.74 -5.58 6.59
N VAL A 118 7.55 -6.14 7.50
CA VAL A 118 8.99 -6.32 7.28
C VAL A 118 9.24 -7.28 6.12
N ARG A 119 8.48 -8.38 6.03
CA ARG A 119 8.59 -9.34 4.92
C ARG A 119 8.18 -8.71 3.59
N ASP A 120 7.06 -8.01 3.53
CA ASP A 120 6.61 -7.31 2.31
C ASP A 120 7.65 -6.28 1.85
N ARG A 121 8.20 -5.49 2.79
CA ARG A 121 9.26 -4.52 2.49
C ARG A 121 10.57 -5.18 2.10
N GLY A 122 10.90 -6.34 2.66
CA GLY A 122 12.08 -7.11 2.25
C GLY A 122 11.99 -7.51 0.78
N ILE A 123 10.83 -8.01 0.36
CA ILE A 123 10.58 -8.40 -1.04
C ILE A 123 10.59 -7.18 -1.98
N GLU A 124 10.01 -6.05 -1.57
CA GLU A 124 10.09 -4.81 -2.37
C GLU A 124 11.51 -4.23 -2.43
N ALA A 125 12.26 -4.26 -1.32
CA ALA A 125 13.64 -3.80 -1.25
C ALA A 125 14.57 -4.63 -2.13
N GLU A 126 14.39 -5.95 -2.20
CA GLU A 126 15.14 -6.82 -3.12
C GLU A 126 14.89 -6.45 -4.59
N ARG A 127 13.65 -6.14 -4.97
CA ARG A 127 13.33 -5.71 -6.34
C ARG A 127 14.00 -4.39 -6.71
N VAL A 128 13.95 -3.41 -5.82
CA VAL A 128 14.57 -2.09 -6.06
C VAL A 128 16.09 -2.22 -6.07
N THR A 129 16.66 -2.97 -5.14
CA THR A 129 18.12 -3.19 -5.07
C THR A 129 18.63 -3.94 -6.29
N GLY A 130 17.90 -4.97 -6.74
CA GLY A 130 18.20 -5.71 -7.96
C GLY A 130 18.17 -4.82 -9.21
N ALA A 131 17.16 -3.97 -9.35
CA ALA A 131 17.06 -3.01 -10.47
C ALA A 131 18.21 -1.98 -10.46
N VAL A 132 18.58 -1.45 -9.30
CA VAL A 132 19.69 -0.50 -9.15
C VAL A 132 21.02 -1.15 -9.50
N LEU A 133 21.27 -2.38 -9.04
CA LEU A 133 22.49 -3.12 -9.37
C LEU A 133 22.59 -3.43 -10.87
N LEU A 134 21.49 -3.86 -11.50
CA LEU A 134 21.40 -4.09 -12.94
C LEU A 134 21.71 -2.81 -13.73
N PHE A 135 21.07 -1.71 -13.37
CA PHE A 135 21.31 -0.42 -14.02
C PHE A 135 22.79 0.00 -13.90
N THR A 136 23.36 -0.14 -12.71
CA THR A 136 24.77 0.19 -12.45
C THR A 136 25.70 -0.68 -13.29
N ALA A 137 25.45 -1.99 -13.36
CA ALA A 137 26.23 -2.92 -14.17
C ALA A 137 26.19 -2.57 -15.66
N VAL A 138 25.02 -2.20 -16.18
CA VAL A 138 24.85 -1.75 -17.58
C VAL A 138 25.65 -0.48 -17.84
N VAL A 139 25.57 0.52 -16.94
CA VAL A 139 26.34 1.76 -17.08
C VAL A 139 27.85 1.48 -17.08
N VAL A 140 28.34 0.62 -16.18
CA VAL A 140 29.76 0.24 -16.14
C VAL A 140 30.19 -0.47 -17.42
N ALA A 141 29.37 -1.38 -17.95
CA ALA A 141 29.67 -2.08 -19.21
C ALA A 141 29.73 -1.13 -20.41
N VAL A 142 28.79 -0.18 -20.50
CA VAL A 142 28.77 0.82 -21.58
C VAL A 142 29.98 1.73 -21.50
N VAL A 143 30.27 2.29 -20.33
CA VAL A 143 31.43 3.18 -20.14
C VAL A 143 32.74 2.42 -20.39
N GLY A 144 32.86 1.20 -19.87
CA GLY A 144 34.02 0.33 -20.11
C GLY A 144 34.21 0.02 -21.59
N GLY A 145 33.13 -0.29 -22.32
CA GLY A 145 33.16 -0.53 -23.76
C GLY A 145 33.58 0.70 -24.56
N VAL A 146 33.10 1.89 -24.20
CA VAL A 146 33.50 3.15 -24.83
C VAL A 146 34.99 3.44 -24.61
N VAL A 147 35.48 3.31 -23.38
CA VAL A 147 36.90 3.53 -23.06
C VAL A 147 37.78 2.53 -23.81
N LEU A 148 37.39 1.25 -23.83
CA LEU A 148 38.14 0.20 -24.54
C LEU A 148 38.16 0.47 -26.05
N TYR A 149 37.03 0.89 -26.64
CA TYR A 149 36.95 1.26 -28.05
C TYR A 149 37.90 2.40 -28.40
N PHE A 150 37.91 3.48 -27.61
CA PHE A 150 38.84 4.60 -27.83
C PHE A 150 40.30 4.19 -27.67
N TRP A 151 40.62 3.35 -26.70
CA TRP A 151 41.97 2.84 -26.49
C TRP A 151 42.46 1.97 -27.65
N LEU A 152 41.62 1.08 -28.17
CA LEU A 152 41.94 0.26 -29.34
C LEU A 152 42.11 1.12 -30.59
N LYS A 153 41.23 2.10 -30.78
CA LYS A 153 41.31 3.03 -31.91
C LYS A 153 42.63 3.80 -31.90
N ASP A 154 43.02 4.35 -30.76
CA ASP A 154 44.26 5.11 -30.60
C ASP A 154 45.50 4.29 -30.96
N LYS A 155 45.55 3.03 -30.51
CA LYS A 155 46.61 2.09 -30.88
C LYS A 155 46.71 1.86 -32.38
N THR A 156 45.58 1.66 -33.07
CA THR A 156 45.60 1.41 -34.52
C THR A 156 46.08 2.60 -35.35
N SER A 157 45.91 3.83 -34.85
CA SER A 157 46.37 5.06 -35.52
C SER A 157 47.85 5.40 -35.25
N SER A 158 48.50 4.76 -34.28
CA SER A 158 49.93 4.99 -34.00
C SER A 158 50.86 4.13 -34.86
N ASP A 159 50.35 3.06 -35.49
CA ASP A 159 51.13 2.10 -36.29
C ASP A 159 51.06 2.38 -37.81
N SER A 160 50.38 3.45 -38.24
CA SER A 160 50.25 3.90 -39.63
C SER A 160 51.03 5.17 -39.90
#